data_AF-A0A1M6I1T6-F1
#
_entry.id   AF-A0A1M6I1T6-F1
#
_cell.length_a   1.000
_cell.length_b   1.000
_cell.length_c   1.000
_cell.angle_alpha   90.00
_cell.angle_beta   90.00
_cell.angle_gamma   90.00
#
_symmetry.space_group_name_H-M   'P 1'
#
loop_
_entity.id
_entity.type
_entity.pdbx_description
1 polymer ?
#
loop_
_entity_poly.entity_id
_entity_poly.type
_entity_poly.pdbx_seq_one_letter_code
_entity_poly.pdbx_strand_id
1 'polypeptide(L)'
;MPKTIITCAITGAIHTPTMSDALPVNSDMIAEQAIAAARAGAAILHLHARHPETGAPSIDPAHFMEFLPRIRAETDAIVNISTGGSLTATIDERLAPAYAASPEMCSMNMGSLNFAIHPLADRMSDYKHDWEEVYIRGSENNIFRNTFGDIAQVAAKLAPHDVKFEHECYDVGHLYNLKFCLDRGMFKAPIFLQFVMGILGGIAAEVDNLVFMKRTADRLFGNSYQWSVIGAGAQQMKMAALAAQMGGHCRVGLEDSIFIERGVPATSNAQQVEKIVRILREQGNEPATPDEARDMLGLKGADKVAF
;
A
#
# COMPACT_ATOMS: atom_id res chain seq x y z
N MET A 1 -13.58 15.88 16.01
CA MET A 1 -12.72 14.74 16.32
C MET A 1 -11.70 14.60 15.19
N PRO A 2 -10.45 14.16 15.45
CA PRO A 2 -9.48 13.94 14.39
C PRO A 2 -9.97 12.87 13.41
N LYS A 3 -9.85 13.16 12.11
CA LYS A 3 -10.22 12.27 11.01
C LYS A 3 -9.04 11.38 10.66
N THR A 4 -9.25 10.08 10.67
CA THR A 4 -8.21 9.08 10.41
C THR A 4 -8.45 8.44 9.05
N ILE A 5 -7.55 8.67 8.10
CA ILE A 5 -7.57 7.96 6.82
C ILE A 5 -7.29 6.49 7.08
N ILE A 6 -8.17 5.62 6.58
CA ILE A 6 -7.95 4.18 6.55
C ILE A 6 -7.67 3.79 5.09
N THR A 7 -6.47 3.28 4.85
CA THR A 7 -6.12 2.65 3.57
C THR A 7 -6.36 1.14 3.68
N CYS A 8 -7.01 0.56 2.68
CA CYS A 8 -7.13 -0.89 2.57
C CYS A 8 -6.34 -1.41 1.35
N ALA A 9 -5.33 -2.23 1.60
CA ALA A 9 -4.48 -2.83 0.59
C ALA A 9 -4.95 -4.25 0.26
N ILE A 10 -5.53 -4.40 -0.93
CA ILE A 10 -6.49 -5.46 -1.20
C ILE A 10 -5.84 -6.84 -1.39
N THR A 11 -4.71 -6.91 -2.11
CA THR A 11 -4.11 -8.20 -2.48
C THR A 11 -2.59 -8.21 -2.53
N GLY A 12 -1.96 -7.11 -2.93
CA GLY A 12 -0.51 -6.99 -3.03
C GLY A 12 0.17 -7.98 -3.97
N ALA A 13 1.47 -8.14 -3.73
CA ALA A 13 2.33 -9.08 -4.42
C ALA A 13 3.14 -9.99 -3.47
N ILE A 14 2.94 -9.89 -2.14
CA ILE A 14 3.68 -10.70 -1.15
C ILE A 14 3.04 -12.07 -0.98
N HIS A 15 1.79 -12.09 -0.52
CA HIS A 15 1.07 -13.33 -0.28
C HIS A 15 0.72 -14.03 -1.59
N THR A 16 0.68 -15.36 -1.56
CA THR A 16 0.34 -16.19 -2.72
C THR A 16 -0.97 -16.95 -2.50
N PRO A 17 -1.66 -17.41 -3.56
CA PRO A 17 -2.97 -18.07 -3.46
C PRO A 17 -3.04 -19.27 -2.52
N THR A 18 -1.92 -19.97 -2.31
CA THR A 18 -1.84 -21.08 -1.37
C THR A 18 -1.98 -20.64 0.09
N MET A 19 -1.54 -19.42 0.43
CA MET A 19 -1.47 -18.97 1.81
C MET A 19 -2.84 -18.63 2.42
N SER A 20 -3.82 -18.25 1.60
CA SER A 20 -5.16 -17.90 2.06
C SER A 20 -6.19 -18.03 0.94
N ASP A 21 -7.31 -18.69 1.22
CA ASP A 21 -8.45 -18.74 0.29
C ASP A 21 -9.19 -17.41 0.16
N ALA A 22 -8.99 -16.48 1.11
CA ALA A 22 -9.57 -15.15 1.06
C ALA A 22 -8.75 -14.16 0.21
N LEU A 23 -7.54 -14.52 -0.22
CA LEU A 23 -6.69 -13.64 -1.04
C LEU A 23 -7.37 -13.40 -2.41
N PRO A 24 -7.74 -12.15 -2.76
CA PRO A 24 -8.44 -11.90 -4.02
C PRO A 24 -7.46 -11.99 -5.20
N VAL A 25 -7.78 -12.85 -6.17
CA VAL A 25 -6.92 -13.18 -7.31
C VAL A 25 -7.43 -12.55 -8.61
N ASN A 26 -8.66 -12.86 -9.01
CA ASN A 26 -9.21 -12.32 -10.26
C ASN A 26 -9.82 -10.92 -10.06
N SER A 27 -10.12 -10.24 -11.17
CA SER A 27 -10.65 -8.89 -11.21
C SER A 27 -11.98 -8.75 -10.45
N ASP A 28 -12.87 -9.75 -10.53
CA ASP A 28 -14.13 -9.74 -9.80
C ASP A 28 -13.94 -9.76 -8.28
N MET A 29 -13.08 -10.65 -7.77
CA MET A 29 -12.75 -10.74 -6.34
C MET A 29 -12.07 -9.46 -5.84
N ILE A 30 -11.16 -8.89 -6.64
CA ILE A 30 -10.47 -7.64 -6.30
C ILE A 30 -11.48 -6.50 -6.21
N ALA A 31 -12.35 -6.33 -7.21
CA ALA A 31 -13.39 -5.30 -7.21
C ALA A 31 -14.36 -5.47 -6.03
N GLU A 32 -14.86 -6.69 -5.80
CA GLU A 32 -15.80 -6.97 -4.71
C GLU A 32 -15.20 -6.66 -3.34
N GLN A 33 -13.97 -7.12 -3.07
CA GLN A 33 -13.31 -6.86 -1.80
C GLN A 33 -12.92 -5.40 -1.62
N ALA A 34 -12.54 -4.70 -2.69
CA ALA A 34 -12.24 -3.28 -2.64
C ALA A 34 -13.49 -2.43 -2.33
N ILE A 35 -14.61 -2.71 -2.99
CA ILE A 35 -15.90 -2.06 -2.72
C ILE A 35 -16.38 -2.36 -1.30
N ALA A 36 -16.26 -3.61 -0.85
CA ALA A 36 -16.63 -3.99 0.52
C ALA A 36 -15.75 -3.29 1.57
N ALA A 37 -14.45 -3.16 1.32
CA ALA A 37 -13.54 -2.41 2.19
C ALA A 37 -13.91 -0.92 2.27
N ALA A 38 -14.26 -0.30 1.13
CA ALA A 38 -14.72 1.08 1.11
C ALA A 38 -16.03 1.26 1.91
N ARG A 39 -17.01 0.37 1.71
CA ARG A 39 -18.28 0.36 2.47
C ARG A 39 -18.06 0.16 3.98
N ALA A 40 -17.01 -0.57 4.36
CA ALA A 40 -16.63 -0.77 5.76
C ALA A 40 -15.94 0.47 6.38
N GLY A 41 -15.49 1.43 5.58
CA GLY A 41 -14.90 2.69 6.05
C GLY A 41 -13.49 3.01 5.54
N ALA A 42 -12.97 2.26 4.56
CA ALA A 42 -11.71 2.61 3.92
C ALA A 42 -11.89 3.81 2.98
N ALA A 43 -11.07 4.85 3.16
CA ALA A 43 -11.07 6.04 2.30
C ALA A 43 -10.18 5.87 1.07
N ILE A 44 -9.14 5.02 1.18
CA ILE A 44 -8.17 4.73 0.12
C ILE A 44 -8.11 3.22 -0.11
N LEU A 45 -8.12 2.81 -1.38
CA LEU A 45 -7.96 1.44 -1.83
C LEU A 45 -6.61 1.32 -2.54
N HIS A 46 -5.65 0.61 -1.92
CA HIS A 46 -4.36 0.32 -2.54
C HIS A 46 -4.44 -0.96 -3.34
N LEU A 47 -4.13 -0.86 -4.64
CA LEU A 47 -4.45 -1.88 -5.64
C LEU A 47 -3.21 -2.40 -6.35
N HIS A 48 -3.18 -3.72 -6.44
CA HIS A 48 -2.33 -4.52 -7.31
C HIS A 48 -3.24 -5.37 -8.20
N ALA A 49 -2.76 -5.73 -9.39
CA ALA A 49 -3.39 -6.75 -10.20
C ALA A 49 -2.66 -8.09 -10.06
N ARG A 50 -3.36 -9.17 -10.37
CA ARG A 50 -2.83 -10.52 -10.46
C ARG A 50 -3.29 -11.16 -11.76
N HIS A 51 -2.55 -12.16 -12.23
CA HIS A 51 -2.96 -12.97 -13.36
C HIS A 51 -4.27 -13.71 -13.01
N PRO A 52 -5.35 -13.57 -13.79
CA PRO A 52 -6.69 -14.04 -13.40
C PRO A 52 -6.77 -15.54 -13.11
N GLU A 53 -5.96 -16.35 -13.82
CA GLU A 53 -6.00 -17.81 -13.69
C GLU A 53 -5.07 -18.36 -12.59
N THR A 54 -3.95 -17.69 -12.31
CA THR A 54 -2.86 -18.26 -11.49
C THR A 54 -2.58 -17.49 -10.21
N GLY A 55 -3.09 -16.25 -10.10
CA GLY A 55 -2.80 -15.36 -8.98
C GLY A 55 -1.38 -14.79 -8.92
N ALA A 56 -0.55 -15.03 -9.94
CA ALA A 56 0.77 -14.43 -10.05
C ALA A 56 0.67 -12.90 -10.09
N PRO A 57 1.57 -12.13 -9.45
CA PRO A 57 1.57 -10.67 -9.54
C PRO A 57 1.60 -10.20 -11.00
N SER A 58 0.78 -9.20 -11.32
CA SER A 58 0.69 -8.64 -12.67
C SER A 58 0.86 -7.12 -12.65
N ILE A 59 1.61 -6.62 -13.63
CA ILE A 59 1.75 -5.20 -13.96
C ILE A 59 1.17 -4.87 -15.34
N ASP A 60 0.44 -5.81 -15.96
CA ASP A 60 -0.29 -5.55 -17.20
C ASP A 60 -1.45 -4.58 -16.93
N PRO A 61 -1.48 -3.39 -17.58
CA PRO A 61 -2.59 -2.45 -17.46
C PRO A 61 -3.96 -3.05 -17.76
N ALA A 62 -4.05 -4.04 -18.66
CA ALA A 62 -5.32 -4.68 -19.00
C ALA A 62 -5.97 -5.34 -17.78
N HIS A 63 -5.18 -6.02 -16.95
CA HIS A 63 -5.69 -6.65 -15.73
C HIS A 63 -6.19 -5.63 -14.69
N PHE A 64 -5.62 -4.41 -14.67
CA PHE A 64 -6.16 -3.32 -13.84
C PHE A 64 -7.48 -2.79 -14.38
N MET A 65 -7.58 -2.61 -15.70
CA MET A 65 -8.77 -2.05 -16.36
C MET A 65 -10.01 -2.95 -16.25
N GLU A 66 -9.85 -4.23 -15.91
CA GLU A 66 -10.97 -5.13 -15.64
C GLU A 66 -11.73 -4.78 -14.34
N PHE A 67 -11.06 -4.22 -13.32
CA PHE A 67 -11.70 -3.93 -12.03
C PHE A 67 -11.84 -2.43 -11.73
N LEU A 68 -10.98 -1.58 -12.27
CA LEU A 68 -10.97 -0.15 -11.96
C LEU A 68 -12.30 0.57 -12.26
N PRO A 69 -12.93 0.40 -13.45
CA PRO A 69 -14.21 1.06 -13.74
C PRO A 69 -15.33 0.59 -12.82
N ARG A 70 -15.33 -0.71 -12.45
CA ARG A 70 -16.32 -1.28 -11.53
C ARG A 70 -16.19 -0.69 -10.13
N ILE A 71 -14.96 -0.53 -9.62
CA ILE A 71 -14.72 0.12 -8.32
C ILE A 71 -15.22 1.56 -8.36
N ARG A 72 -14.84 2.34 -9.39
CA ARG A 72 -15.25 3.74 -9.54
C ARG A 72 -16.78 3.91 -9.60
N ALA A 73 -17.49 2.98 -10.23
CA ALA A 73 -18.94 3.04 -10.36
C ALA A 73 -19.69 2.78 -9.03
N GLU A 74 -19.05 2.11 -8.07
CA GLU A 74 -19.70 1.59 -6.85
C GLU A 74 -19.21 2.27 -5.56
N THR A 75 -18.15 3.07 -5.62
CA THR A 75 -17.62 3.81 -4.47
C THR A 75 -16.79 5.03 -4.89
N ASP A 76 -16.84 6.07 -4.05
CA ASP A 76 -15.99 7.27 -4.17
C ASP A 76 -14.62 7.10 -3.50
N ALA A 77 -14.26 5.91 -3.00
CA ALA A 77 -12.95 5.68 -2.39
C ALA A 77 -11.81 5.99 -3.35
N ILE A 78 -10.74 6.58 -2.83
CA ILE A 78 -9.56 6.95 -3.62
C ILE A 78 -8.86 5.68 -4.09
N VAL A 79 -8.65 5.57 -5.39
CA VAL A 79 -7.84 4.50 -5.96
C VAL A 79 -6.35 4.89 -5.89
N ASN A 80 -5.58 4.07 -5.20
CA ASN A 80 -4.13 4.15 -5.10
C ASN A 80 -3.49 2.98 -5.87
N ILE A 81 -2.85 3.26 -7.01
CA ILE A 81 -2.24 2.21 -7.84
C ILE A 81 -0.78 2.00 -7.45
N SER A 82 -0.42 0.75 -7.21
CA SER A 82 0.97 0.40 -6.92
C SER A 82 1.90 0.70 -8.09
N THR A 83 3.04 1.35 -7.81
CA THR A 83 4.18 1.40 -8.75
C THR A 83 5.30 0.45 -8.33
N GLY A 84 5.08 -0.38 -7.32
CA GLY A 84 5.95 -1.49 -6.93
C GLY A 84 5.72 -2.68 -7.84
N GLY A 85 4.68 -3.47 -7.56
CA GLY A 85 4.10 -4.50 -8.43
C GLY A 85 4.96 -5.73 -8.76
N SER A 86 6.26 -5.57 -8.98
CA SER A 86 7.20 -6.61 -9.39
C SER A 86 8.61 -6.28 -8.89
N LEU A 87 9.33 -7.31 -8.43
CA LEU A 87 10.72 -7.19 -7.95
C LEU A 87 11.75 -7.14 -9.10
N THR A 88 11.36 -7.54 -10.31
CA THR A 88 12.29 -7.74 -11.44
C THR A 88 11.99 -6.84 -12.65
N ALA A 89 10.81 -6.23 -12.70
CA ALA A 89 10.41 -5.36 -13.79
C ALA A 89 11.16 -4.02 -13.78
N THR A 90 11.31 -3.44 -14.96
CA THR A 90 11.82 -2.07 -15.13
C THR A 90 10.83 -1.05 -14.56
N ILE A 91 11.30 0.17 -14.33
CA ILE A 91 10.43 1.27 -13.88
C ILE A 91 9.32 1.55 -14.88
N ASP A 92 9.58 1.45 -16.18
CA ASP A 92 8.57 1.73 -17.21
C ASP A 92 7.44 0.71 -17.21
N GLU A 93 7.76 -0.57 -17.05
CA GLU A 93 6.78 -1.62 -16.93
C GLU A 93 5.96 -1.47 -15.63
N ARG A 94 6.62 -1.15 -14.50
CA ARG A 94 5.95 -0.91 -13.21
C ARG A 94 5.01 0.29 -13.24
N LEU A 95 5.31 1.30 -14.06
CA LEU A 95 4.48 2.51 -14.20
C LEU A 95 3.35 2.37 -15.21
N ALA A 96 3.37 1.36 -16.07
CA ALA A 96 2.39 1.21 -17.14
C ALA A 96 0.93 1.25 -16.65
N PRO A 97 0.55 0.59 -15.53
CA PRO A 97 -0.81 0.67 -15.00
C PRO A 97 -1.20 2.09 -14.56
N ALA A 98 -0.33 2.75 -13.80
CA ALA A 98 -0.56 4.11 -13.32
C ALA A 98 -0.64 5.12 -14.47
N TYR A 99 0.21 4.97 -15.48
CA TYR A 99 0.20 5.82 -16.67
C TYR A 99 -1.10 5.66 -17.47
N ALA A 100 -1.58 4.43 -17.64
CA ALA A 100 -2.84 4.14 -18.34
C ALA A 100 -4.07 4.65 -17.57
N ALA A 101 -4.10 4.42 -16.26
CA ALA A 101 -5.25 4.75 -15.40
C ALA A 101 -5.28 6.22 -14.97
N SER A 102 -4.15 6.93 -14.97
CA SER A 102 -4.03 8.30 -14.47
C SER A 102 -4.75 8.48 -13.11
N PRO A 103 -4.42 7.69 -12.07
CA PRO A 103 -5.18 7.69 -10.81
C PRO A 103 -4.98 9.00 -10.04
N GLU A 104 -5.75 9.20 -8.96
CA GLU A 104 -5.54 10.32 -8.05
C GLU A 104 -4.21 10.20 -7.30
N MET A 105 -3.85 8.96 -6.93
CA MET A 105 -2.59 8.70 -6.27
C MET A 105 -1.98 7.34 -6.64
N CYS A 106 -0.68 7.22 -6.39
CA CYS A 106 0.10 6.00 -6.57
C CYS A 106 1.02 5.75 -5.37
N SER A 107 1.41 4.50 -5.15
CA SER A 107 2.50 4.20 -4.22
C SER A 107 3.86 4.59 -4.82
N MET A 108 4.81 4.97 -3.98
CA MET A 108 6.14 5.40 -4.38
C MET A 108 7.20 4.91 -3.40
N ASN A 109 7.98 3.92 -3.83
CA ASN A 109 9.02 3.32 -3.01
C ASN A 109 10.26 4.21 -2.92
N MET A 110 10.63 4.61 -1.70
CA MET A 110 11.63 5.67 -1.48
C MET A 110 13.08 5.19 -1.34
N GLY A 111 13.39 3.95 -1.71
CA GLY A 111 14.75 3.44 -1.71
C GLY A 111 14.86 1.98 -2.13
N SER A 112 16.07 1.60 -2.56
CA SER A 112 16.41 0.21 -2.80
C SER A 112 16.69 -0.52 -1.49
N LEU A 113 16.16 -1.73 -1.34
CA LEU A 113 16.40 -2.59 -0.19
C LEU A 113 16.34 -4.06 -0.57
N ASN A 114 16.87 -4.92 0.31
CA ASN A 114 16.47 -6.33 0.28
C ASN A 114 14.99 -6.41 0.64
N PHE A 115 14.23 -7.18 -0.11
CA PHE A 115 12.82 -7.43 0.17
C PHE A 115 12.61 -8.94 0.15
N ALA A 116 12.80 -9.56 1.31
CA ALA A 116 12.89 -11.01 1.42
C ALA A 116 11.61 -11.62 2.01
N ILE A 117 11.06 -12.59 1.30
CA ILE A 117 9.90 -13.39 1.73
C ILE A 117 10.20 -14.90 1.72
N HIS A 118 11.41 -15.31 1.32
CA HIS A 118 11.86 -16.69 1.22
C HIS A 118 11.62 -17.54 2.49
N PRO A 119 11.71 -17.02 3.74
CA PRO A 119 11.43 -17.83 4.93
C PRO A 119 9.97 -18.29 5.04
N LEU A 120 9.04 -17.75 4.22
CA LEU A 120 7.67 -18.24 4.14
C LEU A 120 7.61 -19.64 3.53
N ALA A 121 8.49 -19.96 2.57
CA ALA A 121 8.52 -21.28 1.93
C ALA A 121 8.85 -22.40 2.92
N ASP A 122 9.60 -22.10 4.00
CA ASP A 122 9.94 -23.07 5.04
C ASP A 122 8.73 -23.46 5.92
N ARG A 123 7.62 -22.73 5.79
CA ARG A 123 6.36 -22.97 6.52
C ARG A 123 5.27 -23.58 5.64
N MET A 124 5.58 -23.89 4.39
CA MET A 124 4.65 -24.40 3.39
C MET A 124 5.12 -25.77 2.89
N SER A 125 4.21 -26.73 2.78
CA SER A 125 4.49 -28.07 2.25
C SER A 125 4.03 -28.27 0.81
N ASP A 126 3.05 -27.48 0.36
CA ASP A 126 2.34 -27.65 -0.90
C ASP A 126 2.09 -26.27 -1.53
N TYR A 127 1.87 -26.23 -2.84
CA TYR A 127 1.57 -25.02 -3.61
C TYR A 127 0.44 -25.29 -4.62
N LYS A 128 -0.49 -24.35 -4.79
CA LYS A 128 -1.56 -24.41 -5.79
C LYS A 128 -1.01 -24.22 -7.21
N HIS A 129 0.07 -23.45 -7.36
CA HIS A 129 0.72 -23.16 -8.63
C HIS A 129 2.25 -23.19 -8.54
N ASP A 130 2.90 -23.71 -9.58
CA ASP A 130 4.36 -23.87 -9.65
C ASP A 130 5.16 -22.57 -9.48
N TRP A 131 4.57 -21.43 -9.88
CA TRP A 131 5.24 -20.13 -9.78
C TRP A 131 5.43 -19.68 -8.32
N GLU A 132 4.58 -20.15 -7.39
CA GLU A 132 4.55 -19.63 -6.02
C GLU A 132 5.86 -19.93 -5.27
N GLU A 133 6.33 -21.18 -5.30
CA GLU A 133 7.57 -21.54 -4.61
C GLU A 133 8.78 -20.82 -5.20
N VAL A 134 8.89 -20.80 -6.54
CA VAL A 134 9.99 -20.14 -7.25
C VAL A 134 10.02 -18.65 -6.92
N TYR A 135 8.84 -18.01 -6.88
CA TYR A 135 8.71 -16.61 -6.54
C TYR A 135 9.12 -16.32 -5.09
N ILE A 136 8.61 -17.10 -4.14
CA ILE A 136 8.91 -16.91 -2.71
C ILE A 136 10.40 -17.13 -2.45
N ARG A 137 10.97 -18.27 -2.87
CA ARG A 137 12.40 -18.57 -2.68
C ARG A 137 13.30 -17.60 -3.44
N GLY A 138 12.90 -17.21 -4.66
CA GLY A 138 13.66 -16.27 -5.48
C GLY A 138 13.87 -14.91 -4.83
N SER A 139 13.01 -14.50 -3.88
CA SER A 139 13.17 -13.26 -3.13
C SER A 139 14.45 -13.17 -2.30
N GLU A 140 15.11 -14.30 -1.96
CA GLU A 140 16.39 -14.32 -1.25
C GLU A 140 17.50 -13.57 -2.01
N ASN A 141 17.46 -13.60 -3.33
CA ASN A 141 18.52 -13.08 -4.20
C ASN A 141 18.13 -11.80 -4.94
N ASN A 142 17.01 -11.18 -4.57
CA ASN A 142 16.47 -10.00 -5.25
C ASN A 142 16.63 -8.73 -4.41
N ILE A 143 16.93 -7.62 -5.09
CA ILE A 143 16.88 -6.27 -4.53
C ILE A 143 15.61 -5.63 -5.06
N PHE A 144 14.76 -5.13 -4.17
CA PHE A 144 13.66 -4.28 -4.60
C PHE A 144 14.21 -2.90 -4.95
N ARG A 145 14.51 -2.71 -6.24
CA ARG A 145 15.27 -1.56 -6.73
C ARG A 145 14.41 -0.30 -6.88
N ASN A 146 14.82 0.77 -6.22
CA ASN A 146 14.32 2.13 -6.38
C ASN A 146 15.47 3.14 -6.16
N THR A 147 16.36 3.26 -7.14
CA THR A 147 17.47 4.23 -7.09
C THR A 147 16.95 5.67 -7.23
N PHE A 148 17.78 6.68 -6.94
CA PHE A 148 17.38 8.08 -7.17
C PHE A 148 17.04 8.39 -8.65
N GLY A 149 17.70 7.72 -9.60
CA GLY A 149 17.37 7.84 -11.02
C GLY A 149 15.99 7.26 -11.34
N ASP A 150 15.69 6.09 -10.77
CA ASP A 150 14.38 5.46 -10.86
C ASP A 150 13.29 6.38 -10.25
N ILE A 151 13.56 6.95 -9.07
CA ILE A 151 12.64 7.86 -8.38
C ILE A 151 12.35 9.12 -9.21
N ALA A 152 13.40 9.73 -9.78
CA ALA A 152 13.27 10.89 -10.64
C ALA A 152 12.48 10.57 -11.93
N GLN A 153 12.68 9.38 -12.49
CA GLN A 153 11.95 8.91 -13.67
C GLN A 153 10.44 8.77 -13.38
N VAL A 154 10.06 8.17 -12.26
CA VAL A 154 8.65 8.08 -11.83
C VAL A 154 8.03 9.48 -11.68
N ALA A 155 8.71 10.36 -10.92
CA ALA A 155 8.24 11.72 -10.67
C ALA A 155 8.03 12.49 -11.99
N ALA A 156 8.98 12.39 -12.93
CA ALA A 156 8.89 13.07 -14.21
C ALA A 156 7.77 12.50 -15.11
N LYS A 157 7.63 11.17 -15.18
CA LYS A 157 6.65 10.51 -16.06
C LYS A 157 5.21 10.69 -15.60
N LEU A 158 4.97 10.74 -14.29
CA LEU A 158 3.62 10.92 -13.75
C LEU A 158 3.27 12.38 -13.47
N ALA A 159 4.21 13.33 -13.57
CA ALA A 159 3.92 14.76 -13.38
C ALA A 159 2.79 15.31 -14.28
N PRO A 160 2.68 14.94 -15.59
CA PRO A 160 1.57 15.40 -16.43
C PRO A 160 0.19 14.90 -16.00
N HIS A 161 0.15 13.84 -15.17
CA HIS A 161 -1.10 13.23 -14.69
C HIS A 161 -1.59 13.85 -13.37
N ASP A 162 -0.83 14.78 -12.77
CA ASP A 162 -1.12 15.38 -11.46
C ASP A 162 -1.37 14.35 -10.35
N VAL A 163 -0.62 13.24 -10.41
CA VAL A 163 -0.69 12.15 -9.44
C VAL A 163 0.01 12.56 -8.14
N LYS A 164 -0.65 12.30 -7.00
CA LYS A 164 -0.02 12.36 -5.68
C LYS A 164 0.57 11.02 -5.29
N PHE A 165 1.53 11.01 -4.37
CA PHE A 165 2.24 9.79 -3.99
C PHE A 165 2.05 9.43 -2.52
N GLU A 166 1.75 8.17 -2.27
CA GLU A 166 1.99 7.50 -0.99
C GLU A 166 3.47 7.05 -0.97
N HIS A 167 4.31 7.77 -0.21
CA HIS A 167 5.74 7.53 -0.17
C HIS A 167 6.07 6.41 0.81
N GLU A 168 6.27 5.21 0.29
CA GLU A 168 6.59 4.00 1.05
C GLU A 168 8.03 4.05 1.56
N CYS A 169 8.16 4.25 2.87
CA CYS A 169 9.41 4.34 3.61
C CYS A 169 9.57 3.11 4.50
N TYR A 170 10.48 2.21 4.12
CA TYR A 170 10.75 0.96 4.82
C TYR A 170 11.82 1.09 5.89
N ASP A 171 12.55 2.21 5.88
CA ASP A 171 13.59 2.53 6.85
C ASP A 171 13.79 4.05 6.92
N VAL A 172 14.50 4.52 7.94
CA VAL A 172 14.78 5.93 8.20
C VAL A 172 15.57 6.57 7.05
N GLY A 173 16.45 5.82 6.39
CA GLY A 173 17.16 6.27 5.19
C GLY A 173 16.21 6.72 4.07
N HIS A 174 15.05 6.09 3.93
CA HIS A 174 14.07 6.44 2.91
C HIS A 174 13.41 7.81 3.17
N LEU A 175 13.29 8.22 4.44
CA LEU A 175 12.82 9.56 4.80
C LEU A 175 13.83 10.63 4.34
N TYR A 176 15.14 10.36 4.49
CA TYR A 176 16.17 11.26 3.97
C TYR A 176 16.19 11.31 2.44
N ASN A 177 15.98 10.17 1.78
CA ASN A 177 15.85 10.12 0.32
C ASN A 177 14.69 11.00 -0.15
N LEU A 178 13.52 10.90 0.51
CA LEU A 178 12.38 11.76 0.18
C LEU A 178 12.67 13.23 0.42
N LYS A 179 13.34 13.57 1.53
CA LYS A 179 13.75 14.95 1.79
C LYS A 179 14.63 15.51 0.67
N PHE A 180 15.60 14.73 0.22
CA PHE A 180 16.42 15.09 -0.94
C PHE A 180 15.56 15.31 -2.20
N CYS A 181 14.64 14.39 -2.52
CA CYS A 181 13.79 14.52 -3.70
C CYS A 181 12.88 15.76 -3.63
N LEU A 182 12.33 16.09 -2.45
CA LEU A 182 11.54 17.30 -2.21
C LEU A 182 12.37 18.57 -2.40
N ASP A 183 13.59 18.61 -1.85
CA ASP A 183 14.49 19.76 -2.00
C ASP A 183 14.89 20.02 -3.47
N ARG A 184 14.79 18.97 -4.30
CA ARG A 184 15.02 19.03 -5.75
C ARG A 184 13.75 19.33 -6.56
N GLY A 185 12.62 19.53 -5.90
CA GLY A 185 11.33 19.87 -6.54
C GLY A 185 10.66 18.70 -7.27
N MET A 186 11.03 17.46 -6.97
CA MET A 186 10.45 16.27 -7.62
C MET A 186 8.99 16.03 -7.17
N PHE A 187 8.66 16.40 -5.93
CA PHE A 187 7.34 16.22 -5.34
C PHE A 187 6.86 17.52 -4.68
N LYS A 188 5.54 17.63 -4.48
CA LYS A 188 4.90 18.82 -3.89
C LYS A 188 4.09 18.44 -2.66
N ALA A 189 4.21 19.25 -1.61
CA ALA A 189 3.39 19.15 -0.40
C ALA A 189 1.88 19.38 -0.71
N PRO A 190 0.95 18.90 0.16
CA PRO A 190 1.21 17.96 1.24
C PRO A 190 1.71 16.62 0.69
N ILE A 191 2.69 16.02 1.38
CA ILE A 191 3.19 14.68 1.07
C ILE A 191 2.52 13.66 1.99
N PHE A 192 2.26 12.46 1.48
CA PHE A 192 1.76 11.35 2.28
C PHE A 192 2.88 10.34 2.50
N LEU A 193 3.29 10.15 3.76
CA LEU A 193 4.28 9.15 4.15
C LEU A 193 3.58 7.85 4.54
N GLN A 194 4.11 6.72 4.09
CA GLN A 194 3.69 5.40 4.56
C GLN A 194 4.89 4.72 5.22
N PHE A 195 4.84 4.56 6.54
CA PHE A 195 5.89 3.84 7.26
C PHE A 195 5.62 2.34 7.13
N VAL A 196 6.46 1.64 6.35
CA VAL A 196 6.31 0.21 6.09
C VAL A 196 7.19 -0.59 7.03
N MET A 197 6.58 -1.27 8.01
CA MET A 197 7.33 -1.91 9.09
C MET A 197 7.14 -3.43 9.12
N GLY A 198 8.22 -4.16 9.42
CA GLY A 198 8.20 -5.61 9.62
C GLY A 198 8.51 -6.45 8.38
N ILE A 199 8.98 -5.83 7.29
CA ILE A 199 9.51 -6.54 6.12
C ILE A 199 10.96 -6.94 6.40
N LEU A 200 11.34 -8.18 6.09
CA LEU A 200 12.72 -8.64 6.20
C LEU A 200 13.60 -7.90 5.16
N GLY A 201 14.49 -7.05 5.67
CA GLY A 201 15.30 -6.11 4.89
C GLY A 201 14.93 -4.64 5.08
N GLY A 202 13.82 -4.36 5.76
CA GLY A 202 13.46 -3.03 6.28
C GLY A 202 13.48 -2.97 7.80
N ILE A 203 12.91 -1.90 8.36
CA ILE A 203 12.81 -1.65 9.79
C ILE A 203 11.78 -2.59 10.46
N ALA A 204 12.08 -3.05 11.67
CA ALA A 204 11.19 -3.94 12.42
C ALA A 204 9.95 -3.19 12.94
N ALA A 205 8.80 -3.87 12.95
CA ALA A 205 7.52 -3.37 13.47
C ALA A 205 7.49 -3.37 15.01
N GLU A 206 8.19 -2.40 15.59
CA GLU A 206 8.32 -2.17 17.02
C GLU A 206 7.97 -0.71 17.35
N VAL A 207 7.46 -0.47 18.57
CA VAL A 207 7.00 0.86 18.99
C VAL A 207 8.12 1.91 18.91
N ASP A 208 9.32 1.56 19.36
CA ASP A 208 10.46 2.48 19.36
C ASP A 208 10.86 2.89 17.93
N ASN A 209 10.78 1.95 16.98
CA ASN A 209 11.05 2.23 15.56
C ASN A 209 9.99 3.16 14.96
N LEU A 210 8.70 2.95 15.26
CA LEU A 210 7.63 3.83 14.80
C LEU A 210 7.81 5.25 15.32
N VAL A 211 8.09 5.39 16.62
CA VAL A 211 8.37 6.69 17.25
C VAL A 211 9.59 7.34 16.62
N PHE A 212 10.64 6.57 16.34
CA PHE A 212 11.86 7.09 15.72
C PHE A 212 11.63 7.58 14.28
N MET A 213 10.89 6.82 13.46
CA MET A 213 10.51 7.24 12.11
C MET A 213 9.66 8.51 12.14
N LYS A 214 8.64 8.57 13.01
CA LYS A 214 7.78 9.75 13.17
C LYS A 214 8.57 10.98 13.59
N ARG A 215 9.46 10.87 14.59
CA ARG A 215 10.32 11.99 15.03
C ARG A 215 11.29 12.44 13.94
N THR A 216 11.76 11.51 13.12
CA THR A 216 12.59 11.85 11.96
C THR A 216 11.77 12.62 10.93
N ALA A 217 10.56 12.15 10.61
CA ALA A 217 9.66 12.84 9.70
C ALA A 217 9.31 14.25 10.18
N ASP A 218 8.97 14.42 11.47
CA ASP A 218 8.72 15.75 12.08
C ASP A 218 9.88 16.72 11.83
N ARG A 219 11.13 16.26 12.04
CA ARG A 219 12.32 17.08 11.85
C ARG A 219 12.60 17.42 10.38
N LEU A 220 12.31 16.49 9.46
CA LEU A 220 12.61 16.66 8.04
C LEU A 220 11.53 17.45 7.28
N PHE A 221 10.27 17.27 7.65
CA PHE A 221 9.12 17.76 6.88
C PHE A 221 8.22 18.73 7.65
N GLY A 222 8.38 18.86 8.98
CA GLY A 222 7.55 19.76 9.79
C GLY A 222 6.06 19.49 9.61
N ASN A 223 5.30 20.52 9.19
CA ASN A 223 3.85 20.42 8.98
C ASN A 223 3.45 20.10 7.52
N SER A 224 4.40 19.77 6.65
CA SER A 224 4.12 19.58 5.21
C SER A 224 3.70 18.14 4.85
N TYR A 225 3.44 17.29 5.85
CA TYR A 225 3.18 15.87 5.63
C TYR A 225 1.99 15.34 6.42
N GLN A 226 1.31 14.36 5.83
CA GLN A 226 0.47 13.38 6.51
C GLN A 226 1.24 12.06 6.56
N TRP A 227 0.93 11.18 7.52
CA TRP A 227 1.59 9.88 7.60
C TRP A 227 0.63 8.76 7.96
N SER A 228 0.94 7.56 7.50
CA SER A 228 0.26 6.30 7.80
C SER A 228 1.29 5.23 8.18
N VAL A 229 0.82 4.09 8.67
CA VAL A 229 1.67 2.94 8.99
C VAL A 229 1.10 1.63 8.42
N ILE A 230 2.02 0.77 7.97
CA ILE A 230 1.81 -0.66 7.76
C ILE A 230 2.57 -1.41 8.85
N GLY A 231 1.89 -2.33 9.54
CA GLY A 231 2.55 -3.37 10.34
C GLY A 231 2.37 -4.72 9.67
N ALA A 232 3.46 -5.36 9.24
CA ALA A 232 3.37 -6.65 8.54
C ALA A 232 2.79 -7.76 9.44
N GLY A 233 1.88 -8.55 8.88
CA GLY A 233 1.27 -9.72 9.52
C GLY A 233 0.64 -9.41 10.88
N ALA A 234 1.08 -10.11 11.92
CA ALA A 234 0.51 -10.00 13.27
C ALA A 234 0.67 -8.61 13.93
N GLN A 235 1.44 -7.70 13.34
CA GLN A 235 1.63 -6.33 13.84
C GLN A 235 0.62 -5.33 13.28
N GLN A 236 -0.14 -5.69 12.24
CA GLN A 236 -1.05 -4.80 11.51
C GLN A 236 -1.97 -3.99 12.43
N MET A 237 -2.79 -4.67 13.23
CA MET A 237 -3.76 -4.02 14.11
C MET A 237 -3.09 -3.22 15.23
N LYS A 238 -1.92 -3.66 15.73
CA LYS A 238 -1.20 -2.99 16.81
C LYS A 238 -0.61 -1.66 16.32
N MET A 239 0.07 -1.68 15.17
CA MET A 239 0.67 -0.50 14.58
C MET A 239 -0.40 0.48 14.11
N ALA A 240 -1.48 0.00 13.46
CA ALA A 240 -2.59 0.84 13.05
C ALA A 240 -3.25 1.58 14.22
N ALA A 241 -3.52 0.88 15.33
CA ALA A 241 -4.11 1.46 16.53
C ALA A 241 -3.18 2.48 17.22
N LEU A 242 -1.87 2.21 17.22
CA LEU A 242 -0.87 3.11 17.79
C LEU A 242 -0.69 4.37 16.94
N ALA A 243 -0.62 4.23 15.61
CA ALA A 243 -0.46 5.36 14.71
C ALA A 243 -1.61 6.35 14.82
N ALA A 244 -2.85 5.86 14.87
CA ALA A 244 -4.02 6.72 15.08
C ALA A 244 -3.95 7.50 16.40
N GLN A 245 -3.51 6.86 17.49
CA GLN A 245 -3.29 7.54 18.78
C GLN A 245 -2.17 8.59 18.73
N MET A 246 -1.20 8.42 17.83
CA MET A 246 -0.12 9.40 17.59
C MET A 246 -0.51 10.50 16.59
N GLY A 247 -1.79 10.57 16.17
CA GLY A 247 -2.28 11.53 15.19
C GLY A 247 -1.95 11.19 13.74
N GLY A 248 -1.55 9.95 13.46
CA GLY A 248 -1.34 9.43 12.12
C GLY A 248 -2.58 8.74 11.54
N HIS A 249 -2.40 8.19 10.36
CA HIS A 249 -3.36 7.36 9.64
C HIS A 249 -2.97 5.88 9.73
N CYS A 250 -3.79 5.00 9.18
CA CYS A 250 -3.48 3.57 9.20
C CYS A 250 -3.78 2.87 7.89
N ARG A 251 -3.07 1.76 7.68
CA ARG A 251 -3.29 0.84 6.58
C ARG A 251 -3.52 -0.58 7.09
N VAL A 252 -4.53 -1.24 6.53
CA VAL A 252 -4.89 -2.65 6.75
C VAL A 252 -5.14 -3.32 5.41
N GLY A 253 -5.47 -4.61 5.41
CA GLY A 253 -5.79 -5.38 4.20
C GLY A 253 -4.99 -6.68 4.07
N LEU A 254 -5.49 -7.56 3.21
CA LEU A 254 -4.94 -8.90 2.98
C LEU A 254 -3.57 -8.86 2.30
N GLU A 255 -3.22 -7.75 1.66
CA GLU A 255 -1.85 -7.49 1.19
C GLU A 255 -0.84 -7.55 2.35
N ASP A 256 -1.18 -6.94 3.48
CA ASP A 256 -0.25 -6.73 4.58
C ASP A 256 -0.36 -7.82 5.67
N SER A 257 -1.54 -8.43 5.83
CA SER A 257 -1.77 -9.57 6.74
C SER A 257 -2.93 -10.43 6.28
N ILE A 258 -2.73 -11.75 6.18
CA ILE A 258 -3.81 -12.72 5.91
C ILE A 258 -4.58 -13.16 7.17
N PHE A 259 -4.28 -12.58 8.34
CA PHE A 259 -4.88 -12.97 9.62
C PHE A 259 -5.68 -11.83 10.26
N ILE A 260 -6.84 -12.15 10.85
CA ILE A 260 -7.64 -11.20 11.64
C ILE A 260 -7.27 -11.23 13.12
N GLU A 261 -6.84 -12.40 13.61
CA GLU A 261 -6.38 -12.68 14.97
C GLU A 261 -5.23 -13.68 14.95
N ARG A 262 -4.59 -13.91 16.10
CA ARG A 262 -3.49 -14.86 16.20
C ARG A 262 -3.97 -16.25 15.78
N GLY A 263 -3.48 -16.73 14.63
CA GLY A 263 -3.82 -18.04 14.08
C GLY A 263 -5.20 -18.12 13.44
N VAL A 264 -5.94 -17.02 13.31
CA VAL A 264 -7.26 -16.99 12.66
C VAL A 264 -7.14 -16.24 11.35
N PRO A 265 -7.26 -16.92 10.19
CA PRO A 265 -7.26 -16.26 8.88
C PRO A 265 -8.37 -15.22 8.79
N ALA A 266 -8.06 -14.09 8.16
CA ALA A 266 -9.09 -13.11 7.81
C ALA A 266 -9.93 -13.66 6.65
N THR A 267 -11.24 -13.42 6.70
CA THR A 267 -12.17 -13.89 5.65
C THR A 267 -12.36 -12.87 4.53
N SER A 268 -12.03 -11.60 4.77
CA SER A 268 -12.07 -10.54 3.77
C SER A 268 -11.25 -9.32 4.20
N ASN A 269 -10.93 -8.45 3.25
CA ASN A 269 -10.40 -7.11 3.52
C ASN A 269 -11.35 -6.28 4.40
N ALA A 270 -12.66 -6.33 4.12
CA ALA A 270 -13.68 -5.62 4.88
C ALA A 270 -13.67 -5.99 6.38
N GLN A 271 -13.45 -7.27 6.72
CA GLN A 271 -13.35 -7.71 8.11
C GLN A 271 -12.21 -6.99 8.88
N GLN A 272 -11.09 -6.73 8.20
CA GLN A 272 -9.98 -5.99 8.80
C GLN A 272 -10.30 -4.51 8.93
N VAL A 273 -10.95 -3.90 7.93
CA VAL A 273 -11.40 -2.51 7.98
C VAL A 273 -12.40 -2.31 9.12
N GLU A 274 -13.41 -3.16 9.26
CA GLU A 274 -14.39 -3.11 10.36
C GLU A 274 -13.73 -3.20 11.73
N LYS A 275 -12.71 -4.07 11.87
CA LYS A 275 -11.94 -4.22 13.11
C LYS A 275 -11.20 -2.94 13.47
N ILE A 276 -10.48 -2.32 12.53
CA ILE A 276 -9.77 -1.08 12.82
C ILE A 276 -10.74 0.10 13.01
N VAL A 277 -11.84 0.20 12.27
CA VAL A 277 -12.89 1.20 12.48
C VAL A 277 -13.45 1.13 13.90
N ARG A 278 -13.75 -0.07 14.40
CA ARG A 278 -14.20 -0.25 15.79
C ARG A 278 -13.14 0.25 16.77
N ILE A 279 -11.88 -0.15 16.61
CA ILE A 279 -10.78 0.28 17.49
C ILE A 279 -10.64 1.81 17.49
N LEU A 280 -10.69 2.44 16.31
CA LEU A 280 -10.58 3.89 16.17
C LEU A 280 -11.71 4.62 16.91
N ARG A 281 -12.95 4.13 16.79
CA ARG A 281 -14.11 4.71 17.50
C ARG A 281 -13.98 4.57 19.02
N GLU A 282 -13.55 3.41 19.51
CA GLU A 282 -13.27 3.20 20.94
C GLU A 282 -12.13 4.10 21.45
N GLN A 283 -11.23 4.50 20.57
CA GLN A 283 -10.14 5.44 20.83
C GLN A 283 -10.56 6.92 20.73
N GLY A 284 -11.81 7.23 20.34
CA GLY A 284 -12.31 8.59 20.14
C GLY A 284 -11.94 9.23 18.79
N ASN A 285 -11.45 8.44 17.84
CA ASN A 285 -11.17 8.87 16.46
C ASN A 285 -12.36 8.56 15.54
N GLU A 286 -12.45 9.31 14.44
CA GLU A 286 -13.42 9.02 13.38
C GLU A 286 -12.70 8.64 12.07
N PRO A 287 -13.14 7.58 11.36
CA PRO A 287 -12.67 7.33 10.01
C PRO A 287 -12.96 8.52 9.09
N ALA A 288 -11.99 8.88 8.25
CA ALA A 288 -12.16 9.88 7.21
C ALA A 288 -13.03 9.34 6.08
N THR A 289 -13.88 10.18 5.49
CA THR A 289 -14.50 9.88 4.20
C THR A 289 -13.47 9.99 3.06
N PRO A 290 -13.75 9.45 1.86
CA PRO A 290 -12.89 9.67 0.71
C PRO A 290 -12.65 11.16 0.39
N ASP A 291 -13.66 12.00 0.50
CA ASP A 291 -13.52 13.44 0.22
C ASP A 291 -12.69 14.16 1.28
N GLU A 292 -12.88 13.83 2.57
CA GLU A 292 -12.00 14.33 3.64
C GLU A 292 -10.54 13.92 3.38
N ALA A 293 -10.31 12.68 2.93
CA ALA A 293 -8.98 12.21 2.57
C ALA A 293 -8.41 12.94 1.34
N ARG A 294 -9.22 13.22 0.31
CA ARG A 294 -8.81 14.03 -0.85
C ARG A 294 -8.35 15.42 -0.44
N ASP A 295 -9.10 16.07 0.45
CA ASP A 295 -8.77 17.41 0.96
C ASP A 295 -7.47 17.39 1.78
N MET A 296 -7.31 16.40 2.67
CA MET A 296 -6.10 16.25 3.49
C MET A 296 -4.83 16.02 2.65
N LEU A 297 -4.97 15.30 1.54
CA LEU A 297 -3.85 14.89 0.68
C LEU A 297 -3.67 15.78 -0.57
N GLY A 298 -4.59 16.71 -0.83
CA GLY A 298 -4.59 17.59 -2.00
C GLY A 298 -4.65 16.81 -3.30
N LEU A 299 -5.60 15.86 -3.41
CA LEU A 299 -5.79 15.02 -4.59
C LEU A 299 -6.58 15.74 -5.69
N LYS A 300 -6.36 15.32 -6.94
CA LYS A 300 -6.95 15.98 -8.12
C LYS A 300 -8.46 15.76 -8.29
N GLY A 301 -9.04 14.74 -7.65
CA GLY A 301 -10.45 14.37 -7.72
C GLY A 301 -10.74 13.18 -8.64
N ALA A 302 -11.80 12.45 -8.31
CA ALA A 302 -12.24 11.22 -9.01
C ALA A 302 -12.74 11.47 -10.44
N ASP A 303 -13.05 12.71 -10.81
CA ASP A 303 -13.46 13.11 -12.16
C ASP A 303 -12.29 13.22 -13.15
N LYS A 304 -11.04 13.24 -12.65
CA LYS A 304 -9.81 13.45 -13.44
C LYS A 304 -8.97 12.19 -13.64
N VAL A 305 -9.57 11.01 -13.45
CA VAL A 305 -8.94 9.70 -13.70
C VAL A 305 -9.38 9.13 -15.06
N ALA A 306 -8.63 8.17 -15.60
CA ALA A 306 -8.82 7.64 -16.96
C ALA A 306 -9.43 6.23 -16.99
N PHE A 307 -10.23 5.85 -15.97
CA PHE A 307 -10.94 4.58 -15.86
C PHE A 307 -12.37 4.77 -15.35
#